data_AF-A0A3Q7RIX8-F1
#
_entry.id   AF-A0A3Q7RIX8-F1
#
_cell.length_a   1.000
_cell.length_b   1.000
_cell.length_c   1.000
_cell.angle_alpha   90.00
_cell.angle_beta   90.00
_cell.angle_gamma   90.00
#
_symmetry.space_group_name_H-M   'P 1'
#
loop_
_entity.id
_entity.type
_entity.pdbx_description
1 polymer ?
#
loop_
_entity_poly.entity_id
_entity_poly.type
_entity_poly.pdbx_seq_one_letter_code
_entity_poly.pdbx_strand_id
1 'polypeptide(L)'
;MTLKGQHDSTNRDALDMIERCICLVCLDAPGGVDLSDTNRALQLLHGGGCSKNGANRWYDKSLQFVVGRDGTCGVVCEHSPFDGIVLVQCTEHLLKHMVKSGKKLVRADSVSELPAPRRLRWKCSPEIQGLLASSAEKLQR
;
A
#
# COMPACT_ATOMS: atom_id res chain seq x y z
N MET A 1 4.81 11.85 17.38
CA MET A 1 6.16 11.97 16.80
C MET A 1 6.02 12.82 15.54
N THR A 2 6.25 14.13 15.66
CA THR A 2 5.89 15.11 14.62
C THR A 2 7.07 15.27 13.66
N LEU A 3 6.99 14.67 12.47
CA LEU A 3 8.02 14.77 11.44
C LEU A 3 8.11 16.22 10.94
N LYS A 4 9.30 16.84 11.04
CA LYS A 4 9.60 18.20 10.56
C LYS A 4 9.41 18.41 9.04
N GLY A 5 8.94 17.43 8.29
CA GLY A 5 8.49 17.57 6.89
C GLY A 5 7.14 18.30 6.72
N GLN A 6 6.46 18.64 7.82
CA GLN A 6 5.13 19.28 7.86
C GLN A 6 5.10 20.77 7.48
N HIS A 7 6.22 21.40 7.15
CA HIS A 7 6.23 22.84 6.85
C HIS A 7 5.65 23.20 5.47
N ASP A 8 5.73 22.33 4.47
CA ASP A 8 5.17 22.59 3.13
C ASP A 8 3.69 22.18 3.04
N SER A 9 2.84 23.08 2.54
CA SER A 9 1.40 22.80 2.38
C SER A 9 1.12 21.62 1.47
N THR A 10 1.88 21.44 0.39
CA THR A 10 1.71 20.32 -0.56
C THR A 10 1.91 18.98 0.13
N ASN A 11 2.94 18.88 0.97
CA ASN A 11 3.24 17.66 1.72
C ASN A 11 2.17 17.39 2.77
N ARG A 12 1.68 18.42 3.47
CA ARG A 12 0.58 18.28 4.44
C ARG A 12 -0.70 17.77 3.79
N ASP A 13 -1.08 18.33 2.63
CA ASP A 13 -2.27 17.92 1.90
C ASP A 13 -2.14 16.45 1.43
N ALA A 14 -0.95 16.04 0.99
CA ALA A 14 -0.68 14.65 0.61
C ALA A 14 -0.77 13.69 1.80
N LEU A 15 -0.18 14.07 2.94
CA LEU A 15 -0.25 13.29 4.19
C LEU A 15 -1.68 13.15 4.68
N ASP A 16 -2.44 14.24 4.75
CA ASP A 16 -3.85 14.25 5.17
C ASP A 16 -4.72 13.31 4.29
N MET A 17 -4.49 13.30 2.98
CA MET A 17 -5.17 12.37 2.07
C MET A 17 -4.84 10.90 2.35
N ILE A 18 -3.60 10.58 2.73
CA ILE A 18 -3.19 9.21 3.10
C ILE A 18 -3.75 8.83 4.46
N GLU A 19 -3.69 9.72 5.45
CA GLU A 19 -4.22 9.52 6.79
C GLU A 19 -5.72 9.18 6.74
N ARG A 20 -6.48 9.96 5.96
CA ARG A 20 -7.94 9.81 5.82
C ARG A 20 -8.40 8.77 4.79
N CYS A 21 -7.50 8.14 4.03
CA CYS A 21 -7.92 7.13 3.06
C CYS A 21 -8.53 5.89 3.76
N ILE A 22 -9.28 5.05 3.03
CA ILE A 22 -9.87 3.83 3.60
C ILE A 22 -8.78 2.76 3.82
N CYS A 23 -7.99 2.50 2.77
CA CYS A 23 -6.89 1.54 2.75
C CYS A 23 -5.95 1.90 1.59
N LEU A 24 -4.77 1.27 1.54
CA LEU A 24 -3.93 1.30 0.35
C LEU A 24 -4.18 0.07 -0.52
N VAL A 25 -4.02 0.25 -1.83
CA VAL A 25 -3.86 -0.84 -2.80
C VAL A 25 -2.49 -0.68 -3.45
N CYS A 26 -1.57 -1.58 -3.12
CA CYS A 26 -0.19 -1.59 -3.59
C CYS A 26 -0.10 -2.45 -4.85
N LEU A 27 0.04 -1.80 -6.01
CA LEU A 27 0.27 -2.46 -7.29
C LEU A 27 1.76 -2.76 -7.45
N ASP A 28 2.16 -3.97 -7.08
CA ASP A 28 3.57 -4.35 -6.96
C ASP A 28 4.18 -4.81 -8.29
N ALA A 29 5.44 -4.46 -8.50
CA ALA A 29 6.26 -5.00 -9.59
C ALA A 29 6.61 -6.47 -9.33
N PRO A 30 6.95 -7.27 -10.36
CA PRO A 30 7.36 -8.66 -10.20
C PRO A 30 8.58 -8.80 -9.27
N GLY A 31 8.56 -9.78 -8.37
CA GLY A 31 9.60 -9.97 -7.35
C GLY A 31 10.94 -10.53 -7.87
N GLY A 32 10.94 -11.12 -9.07
CA GLY A 32 12.13 -11.67 -9.73
C GLY A 32 12.70 -12.95 -9.08
N VAL A 33 11.92 -13.62 -8.24
CA VAL A 33 12.25 -14.88 -7.55
C VAL A 33 11.15 -15.90 -7.79
N ASP A 34 11.38 -17.16 -7.44
CA ASP A 34 10.34 -18.18 -7.49
C ASP A 34 9.16 -17.81 -6.57
N LEU A 35 7.94 -18.15 -6.99
CA LEU A 35 6.71 -17.82 -6.26
C LEU A 35 6.39 -18.82 -5.15
N SER A 36 7.40 -19.25 -4.38
CA SER A 36 7.19 -20.03 -3.16
C SER A 36 6.44 -19.23 -2.10
N ASP A 37 5.77 -19.92 -1.17
CA ASP A 37 5.05 -19.26 -0.07
C ASP A 37 5.97 -18.39 0.78
N THR A 38 7.21 -18.84 1.01
CA THR A 38 8.23 -18.06 1.72
C THR A 38 8.54 -16.75 1.01
N ASN A 39 8.80 -16.78 -0.30
CA ASN A 39 9.13 -15.56 -1.05
C ASN A 39 7.94 -14.60 -1.14
N ARG A 40 6.72 -15.13 -1.30
CA ARG A 40 5.48 -14.34 -1.26
C ARG A 40 5.29 -13.68 0.11
N ALA A 41 5.54 -14.42 1.19
CA ALA A 41 5.48 -13.89 2.55
C ALA A 41 6.52 -12.78 2.77
N LEU A 42 7.77 -12.94 2.32
CA LEU A 42 8.81 -11.90 2.41
C LEU A 42 8.41 -10.63 1.65
N GLN A 43 7.82 -10.78 0.47
CA GLN A 43 7.30 -9.64 -0.29
C GLN A 43 6.16 -8.92 0.45
N LEU A 44 5.28 -9.65 1.14
CA LEU A 44 4.24 -9.03 1.97
C LEU A 44 4.82 -8.35 3.23
N LEU A 45 5.80 -8.97 3.89
CA LEU A 45 6.37 -8.45 5.14
C LEU A 45 7.14 -7.13 4.93
N HIS A 46 7.97 -7.04 3.90
CA HIS A 46 8.87 -5.89 3.73
C HIS A 46 9.07 -5.45 2.27
N GLY A 47 8.38 -6.06 1.30
CA GLY A 47 8.45 -5.67 -0.11
C GLY A 47 9.78 -5.97 -0.79
N GLY A 48 10.71 -6.67 -0.13
CA GLY A 48 12.01 -7.00 -0.71
C GLY A 48 13.02 -5.84 -0.77
N GLY A 49 12.84 -4.81 0.06
CA GLY A 49 13.78 -3.69 0.18
C GLY A 49 13.54 -2.55 -0.82
N CYS A 50 14.42 -1.55 -0.80
CA CYS A 50 14.25 -0.31 -1.58
C CYS A 50 14.35 -0.52 -3.09
N SER A 51 15.07 -1.55 -3.55
CA SER A 51 15.24 -1.87 -4.98
C SER A 51 14.07 -2.67 -5.57
N LYS A 52 13.14 -3.15 -4.73
CA LYS A 52 11.94 -3.88 -5.14
C LYS A 52 10.68 -3.07 -4.78
N ASN A 53 9.80 -3.63 -3.97
CA ASN A 53 8.50 -3.05 -3.62
C ASN A 53 8.47 -2.43 -2.21
N GLY A 54 9.60 -2.40 -1.49
CA GLY A 54 9.66 -1.88 -0.11
C GLY A 54 9.28 -0.40 0.02
N ALA A 55 9.49 0.40 -1.04
CA ALA A 55 9.08 1.80 -1.09
C ALA A 55 7.62 1.99 -1.59
N ASN A 56 6.95 0.94 -2.07
CA ASN A 56 5.56 0.98 -2.54
C ASN A 56 4.57 0.73 -1.39
N ARG A 57 4.81 1.36 -0.24
CA ARG A 57 4.13 1.09 1.04
C ARG A 57 3.93 2.37 1.85
N TRP A 58 2.98 2.32 2.78
CA TRP A 58 2.78 3.30 3.84
C TRP A 58 2.37 2.60 5.14
N TYR A 59 3.35 2.24 5.96
CA TYR A 59 3.16 1.36 7.13
C TYR A 59 2.31 1.95 8.25
N ASP A 60 2.10 3.27 8.28
CA ASP A 60 1.17 3.89 9.25
C ASP A 60 -0.29 3.60 8.91
N LYS A 61 -0.61 3.08 7.71
CA LYS A 61 -1.98 2.74 7.35
C LYS A 61 -2.32 1.30 7.76
N SER A 62 -3.43 1.17 8.47
CA SER A 62 -3.93 -0.10 9.02
C SER A 62 -4.04 -1.24 8.02
N LEU A 63 -4.51 -0.97 6.79
CA LEU A 63 -4.70 -1.99 5.76
C LEU A 63 -4.04 -1.55 4.45
N GLN A 64 -3.12 -2.38 3.96
CA GLN A 64 -2.49 -2.22 2.65
C GLN A 64 -2.64 -3.53 1.85
N PHE A 65 -3.55 -3.55 0.89
CA PHE A 65 -3.77 -4.72 0.02
C PHE A 65 -2.72 -4.74 -1.08
N VAL A 66 -1.90 -5.79 -1.12
CA VAL A 66 -0.88 -5.98 -2.15
C VAL A 66 -1.47 -6.80 -3.28
N VAL A 67 -1.35 -6.29 -4.51
CA VAL A 67 -1.73 -6.96 -5.75
C VAL A 67 -0.53 -6.91 -6.70
N GLY A 68 0.31 -7.93 -6.62
CA GLY A 68 1.53 -8.06 -7.40
C GLY A 68 1.25 -8.47 -8.84
N ARG A 69 2.02 -7.90 -9.77
CA ARG A 69 1.94 -8.23 -11.20
C ARG A 69 2.26 -9.69 -11.51
N ASP A 70 3.03 -10.35 -10.65
CA ASP A 70 3.38 -11.78 -10.73
C ASP A 70 2.39 -12.71 -10.03
N GLY A 71 1.29 -12.18 -9.49
CA GLY A 71 0.27 -12.94 -8.76
C GLY A 71 0.50 -13.02 -7.25
N THR A 72 1.55 -12.40 -6.71
CA THR A 72 1.72 -12.27 -5.27
C THR A 72 0.68 -11.31 -4.70
N CYS A 73 -0.26 -11.83 -3.91
CA CYS A 73 -1.35 -11.05 -3.33
C CYS A 73 -1.45 -11.28 -1.82
N GLY A 74 -1.89 -10.26 -1.09
CA GLY A 74 -2.10 -10.35 0.35
C GLY A 74 -2.44 -9.01 0.98
N VAL A 75 -2.34 -8.93 2.30
CA VAL A 75 -2.55 -7.68 3.04
C VAL A 75 -1.43 -7.49 4.06
N VAL A 76 -0.92 -6.26 4.14
CA VAL A 76 -0.03 -5.80 5.21
C VAL A 76 -0.88 -5.04 6.22
N CYS A 77 -0.68 -5.35 7.49
CA CYS A 77 -1.48 -4.83 8.59
C CYS A 77 -0.61 -4.06 9.58
N GLU A 78 -1.02 -2.84 9.91
CA GLU A 78 -0.55 -2.17 11.13
C GLU A 78 -1.40 -2.72 12.30
N HIS A 79 -0.75 -3.16 13.38
CA HIS A 79 -1.37 -4.04 14.39
C HIS A 79 -2.03 -3.27 15.55
N SER A 80 -1.79 -1.98 15.70
CA SER A 80 -2.34 -1.18 16.82
C SER A 80 -3.87 -1.12 16.89
N PRO A 81 -4.66 -1.06 15.79
CA PRO A 81 -6.11 -0.87 15.87
C PRO A 81 -6.92 -2.18 16.05
N PHE A 82 -6.36 -3.34 15.71
CA PHE A 82 -7.08 -4.62 15.78
C PHE A 82 -6.14 -5.83 15.75
N ASP A 83 -6.64 -6.95 16.29
CA ASP A 83 -5.93 -8.23 16.31
C ASP A 83 -6.17 -9.08 15.04
N GLY A 84 -5.36 -10.13 14.88
CA GLY A 84 -5.38 -11.02 13.73
C GLY A 84 -6.72 -11.68 13.42
N ILE A 85 -7.56 -11.95 14.44
CA ILE A 85 -8.89 -12.56 14.21
C ILE A 85 -9.78 -11.63 13.40
N VAL A 86 -9.81 -10.33 13.73
CA VAL A 86 -10.60 -9.32 13.02
C VAL A 86 -10.10 -9.17 11.59
N LEU A 87 -8.77 -9.16 11.42
CA LEU A 87 -8.13 -9.11 10.10
C LEU A 87 -8.55 -10.30 9.22
N VAL A 88 -8.43 -11.54 9.74
CA VAL A 88 -8.77 -12.76 8.99
C VAL A 88 -10.25 -12.79 8.62
N GLN A 89 -11.15 -12.42 9.53
CA GLN A 89 -12.58 -12.35 9.22
C GLN A 89 -12.88 -11.35 8.09
N CYS A 90 -12.25 -10.17 8.13
CA CYS A 90 -12.39 -9.17 7.08
C CYS A 90 -11.87 -9.67 5.72
N THR A 91 -10.65 -10.22 5.68
CA THR A 91 -10.04 -10.70 4.44
C THR A 91 -10.78 -11.88 3.83
N GLU A 92 -11.22 -12.85 4.64
CA GLU A 92 -12.06 -13.95 4.17
C GLU A 92 -13.39 -13.46 3.59
N HIS A 93 -14.02 -12.46 4.22
CA HIS A 93 -15.25 -11.88 3.71
C HIS A 93 -15.03 -11.25 2.32
N LEU A 94 -13.96 -10.47 2.15
CA LEU A 94 -13.58 -9.87 0.86
C LEU A 94 -13.32 -10.93 -0.21
N LEU A 95 -12.54 -11.97 0.10
CA LEU A 95 -12.26 -13.07 -0.83
C LEU A 95 -13.54 -13.81 -1.25
N LYS A 96 -14.42 -14.13 -0.30
CA LYS A 96 -15.73 -14.75 -0.57
C LYS A 96 -16.60 -13.85 -1.44
N HIS A 97 -16.57 -12.54 -1.21
CA HIS A 97 -17.32 -11.57 -2.01
C HIS A 97 -16.80 -11.50 -3.46
N MET A 98 -15.47 -11.46 -3.67
CA MET A 98 -14.86 -11.42 -5.01
C MET A 98 -15.27 -12.63 -5.86
N VAL A 99 -15.29 -13.83 -5.28
CA VAL A 99 -15.72 -15.06 -5.98
C VAL A 99 -17.22 -15.01 -6.34
N LYS A 100 -18.07 -14.50 -5.45
CA LYS A 100 -19.53 -14.41 -5.67
C LYS A 100 -19.92 -13.32 -6.66
N SER A 101 -19.24 -12.17 -6.63
CA SER A 101 -19.61 -10.97 -7.39
C SER A 101 -19.14 -10.98 -8.84
N GLY A 102 -18.35 -11.96 -9.28
CA GLY A 102 -17.87 -12.12 -10.66
C GLY A 102 -18.96 -12.26 -11.74
N LYS A 103 -20.25 -12.27 -11.38
CA LYS A 103 -21.40 -12.37 -12.29
C LYS A 103 -22.34 -11.15 -12.27
N LYS A 104 -22.10 -10.15 -11.43
CA LYS A 104 -23.00 -8.99 -11.24
C LYS A 104 -22.23 -7.67 -11.20
N LEU A 105 -21.61 -7.30 -12.32
CA LEU A 105 -21.47 -5.89 -12.63
C LEU A 105 -22.52 -5.61 -13.70
N VAL A 106 -23.71 -5.20 -13.24
CA VAL A 106 -24.59 -4.44 -14.14
C VAL A 106 -23.74 -3.24 -14.51
N ARG A 107 -23.33 -3.20 -15.78
CA ARG A 107 -22.56 -2.08 -16.33
C ARG A 107 -23.30 -0.83 -15.89
N ALA A 108 -22.63 0.06 -15.15
CA ALA A 108 -23.24 1.34 -14.85
C ALA A 108 -23.39 2.05 -16.21
N ASP A 109 -24.57 1.92 -16.83
CA ASP A 109 -24.88 2.40 -18.18
C ASP A 109 -24.91 3.94 -18.27
N SER A 110 -24.26 4.65 -17.34
CA SER A 110 -24.38 6.09 -17.21
C SER A 110 -23.25 6.73 -16.38
N VAL A 111 -21.98 6.40 -16.65
CA VAL A 111 -20.86 7.23 -16.15
C VAL A 111 -19.96 7.59 -17.32
N SER A 112 -20.41 8.55 -18.13
CA SER A 112 -19.70 8.94 -19.34
C SER A 112 -18.37 9.65 -19.06
N GLU A 113 -18.16 10.22 -17.87
CA GLU A 113 -16.89 10.89 -17.54
C GLU A 113 -16.54 10.76 -16.04
N LEU A 114 -15.72 9.76 -15.70
CA LEU A 114 -15.06 9.71 -14.38
C LEU A 114 -13.78 10.55 -14.42
N PRO A 115 -13.53 11.43 -13.42
CA PRO A 115 -12.27 12.15 -13.34
C PRO A 115 -11.11 11.19 -13.10
N ALA A 116 -9.94 11.50 -13.68
CA ALA A 116 -8.74 10.71 -13.47
C ALA A 116 -8.29 10.75 -11.99
N PRO A 117 -7.77 9.64 -11.44
CA PRO A 117 -7.17 9.64 -10.10
C PRO A 117 -6.06 10.68 -9.98
N ARG A 118 -6.05 11.42 -8.87
CA ARG A 118 -5.08 12.50 -8.61
C ARG A 118 -3.79 11.92 -8.02
N ARG A 119 -2.65 12.20 -8.66
CA ARG A 119 -1.33 11.88 -8.11
C ARG A 119 -1.00 12.82 -6.95
N LEU A 120 -0.73 12.26 -5.76
CA LEU A 120 -0.19 13.03 -4.63
C LEU A 120 1.21 13.56 -4.98
N ARG A 121 1.43 14.84 -4.71
CA ARG A 121 2.69 15.55 -5.01
C ARG A 121 3.47 15.75 -3.72
N TRP A 122 4.80 15.76 -3.84
CA TRP A 122 5.71 15.92 -2.73
C TRP A 122 6.79 16.94 -3.07
N LYS A 123 7.19 17.74 -2.09
CA LYS A 123 8.39 18.59 -2.12
C LYS A 123 9.45 18.00 -1.21
N CYS A 124 10.56 17.58 -1.81
CA CYS A 124 11.67 16.96 -1.09
C CYS A 124 12.80 17.98 -0.91
N SER A 125 12.99 18.45 0.32
CA SER A 125 14.17 19.23 0.70
C SER A 125 15.43 18.35 0.76
N PRO A 126 16.64 18.93 0.81
CA PRO A 126 17.87 18.18 1.04
C PRO A 126 17.83 17.33 2.32
N GLU A 127 17.16 17.82 3.38
CA GLU A 127 16.94 17.06 4.61
C GLU A 127 16.11 15.80 4.36
N ILE A 128 14.98 15.91 3.64
CA ILE A 128 14.14 14.74 3.29
C ILE A 128 14.92 13.75 2.42
N GLN A 129 15.76 14.24 1.49
CA GLN A 129 16.60 13.35 0.67
C GLN A 129 17.59 12.56 1.54
N GLY A 130 18.20 13.19 2.54
CA GLY A 130 19.05 12.51 3.52
C GLY A 130 18.29 11.46 4.35
N LEU A 131 17.07 11.78 4.77
CA LEU A 131 16.20 10.83 5.48
C LEU A 131 15.81 9.63 4.61
N LEU A 132 15.47 9.85 3.33
CA LEU A 132 15.16 8.78 2.39
C LEU A 132 16.37 7.85 2.18
N ALA A 133 17.57 8.41 2.03
CA ALA A 133 18.80 7.61 1.90
C ALA A 133 19.07 6.76 3.16
N SER A 134 18.93 7.35 4.35
CA SER A 134 19.10 6.63 5.61
C SER A 134 18.05 5.52 5.79
N SER A 135 16.79 5.78 5.45
CA SER A 135 15.71 4.80 5.53
C SER A 135 15.88 3.65 4.53
N ALA A 136 16.38 3.93 3.32
CA ALA A 136 16.68 2.89 2.34
C ALA A 136 17.76 1.92 2.84
N GLU A 137 18.82 2.44 3.49
CA GLU A 137 19.86 1.60 4.12
C GLU A 137 19.30 0.77 5.28
N LYS A 138 18.48 1.39 6.15
CA LYS A 138 17.87 0.69 7.30
C LYS A 138 16.92 -0.42 6.89
N LEU A 139 16.15 -0.24 5.83
CA LEU A 139 15.22 -1.24 5.31
C LEU A 139 15.94 -2.44 4.68
N GLN A 140 17.18 -2.25 4.23
CA GLN A 140 17.97 -3.30 3.60
C GLN A 140 18.66 -4.23 4.61
N ARG A 141 18.78 -3.79 5.87
CA ARG A 141 19.35 -4.56 6.99
C ARG A 141 18.29 -5.44 7.63
#